data_AF-A0A4Y4DUU9-F1
#
_entry.id   AF-A0A4Y4DUU9-F1
#
_cell.length_a   1.000
_cell.length_b   1.000
_cell.length_c   1.000
_cell.angle_alpha   90.00
_cell.angle_beta   90.00
_cell.angle_gamma   90.00
#
_symmetry.space_group_name_H-M   'P 1'
#
loop_
_entity.id
_entity.type
_entity.pdbx_description
1 polymer ?
#
loop_
_entity_poly.entity_id
_entity_poly.type
_entity_poly.pdbx_seq_one_letter_code
_entity_poly.pdbx_strand_id
1 'polypeptide(L)'
;MPSFLIFNASRYSRMLQRIAQHSSNAWFYAFDLDFEQTALRYESRARAKDFSSEDMRGWYHGWQPLDFVAEQRITAEESPEEIVGCILADLSRGRA
;
A
#
# COMPACT_ATOMS: atom_id res chain seq x y z
N MET A 1 8.11 -15.46 -7.45
CA MET A 1 7.67 -14.80 -6.21
C MET A 1 6.15 -14.74 -6.29
N PRO A 2 5.44 -15.54 -5.51
CA PRO A 2 3.98 -15.57 -5.49
C PRO A 2 3.43 -14.24 -4.97
N SER A 3 2.30 -13.83 -5.53
CA SER A 3 1.80 -12.45 -5.49
C SER A 3 1.10 -12.10 -4.18
N PHE A 4 1.84 -11.98 -3.08
CA PHE A 4 1.40 -11.25 -1.88
C PHE A 4 2.05 -9.87 -1.87
N LEU A 5 1.22 -8.83 -1.99
CA LEU A 5 1.65 -7.44 -2.01
C LEU A 5 1.75 -6.93 -0.57
N ILE A 6 2.81 -7.32 0.14
CA ILE A 6 3.23 -6.62 1.36
C ILE A 6 4.25 -5.56 0.94
N PHE A 7 3.95 -4.30 1.23
CA PHE A 7 4.85 -3.21 0.90
C PHE A 7 6.13 -3.28 1.75
N ASN A 8 7.26 -2.99 1.12
CA ASN A 8 8.56 -2.95 1.77
C ASN A 8 9.35 -1.71 1.30
N ALA A 9 9.36 -0.67 2.13
CA ALA A 9 10.05 0.58 1.85
C ALA A 9 11.56 0.35 1.62
N SER A 10 12.23 -0.48 2.42
CA SER A 10 13.68 -0.69 2.24
C SER A 10 14.04 -1.27 0.86
N ARG A 11 13.12 -2.03 0.24
CA ARG A 11 13.25 -2.56 -1.11
C ARG A 11 12.86 -1.56 -2.20
N TYR A 12 11.79 -0.79 -1.99
CA TYR A 12 11.16 0.01 -3.06
C TYR A 12 11.41 1.52 -2.98
N SER A 13 11.85 2.07 -1.84
CA SER A 13 12.02 3.52 -1.63
C SER A 13 12.89 4.17 -2.68
N ARG A 14 14.03 3.56 -3.07
CA ARG A 14 14.91 4.14 -4.09
C ARG A 14 14.23 4.25 -5.47
N MET A 15 13.42 3.27 -5.84
CA MET A 15 12.69 3.30 -7.11
C MET A 15 11.58 4.35 -7.06
N LEU A 16 10.80 4.39 -5.98
CA LEU A 16 9.73 5.36 -5.79
C LEU A 16 10.24 6.80 -5.72
N GLN A 17 11.39 7.02 -5.07
CA GLN A 17 12.05 8.33 -5.03
C GLN A 17 12.44 8.81 -6.43
N ARG A 18 12.93 7.92 -7.30
CA ARG A 18 13.23 8.27 -8.69
C ARG A 18 11.97 8.64 -9.46
N ILE A 19 10.86 7.94 -9.23
CA ILE A 19 9.57 8.27 -9.85
C ILE A 19 9.14 9.66 -9.38
N ALA A 20 9.12 9.92 -8.07
CA ALA A 20 8.77 11.21 -7.50
C ALA A 20 9.60 12.36 -8.10
N GLN A 21 10.91 12.18 -8.27
CA GLN A 21 11.80 13.19 -8.83
C GLN A 21 11.59 13.49 -10.32
N HIS A 22 11.11 12.51 -11.10
CA HIS A 22 10.93 12.65 -12.55
C HIS A 22 9.46 12.93 -12.94
N SER A 23 8.54 12.83 -11.99
CA SER A 23 7.15 13.18 -12.19
C SER A 23 6.93 14.66 -11.88
N SER A 24 6.36 15.39 -12.83
CA SER A 24 5.93 16.78 -12.61
C SER A 24 4.65 16.91 -11.81
N ASN A 25 3.94 15.79 -11.60
CA ASN A 25 2.72 15.67 -10.81
C ASN A 25 2.52 14.18 -10.46
N ALA A 26 2.70 13.78 -9.20
CA ALA A 26 2.51 12.41 -8.74
C ALA A 26 1.95 12.38 -7.32
N TRP A 27 0.85 11.64 -7.15
CA TRP A 27 0.20 11.43 -5.86
C TRP A 27 0.55 10.05 -5.31
N PHE A 28 0.84 9.97 -4.02
CA PHE A 28 1.26 8.73 -3.35
C PHE A 28 0.19 8.32 -2.34
N TYR A 29 -0.34 7.10 -2.52
CA TYR A 29 -1.33 6.50 -1.63
C TYR A 29 -0.85 5.11 -1.22
N ALA A 30 -0.98 4.79 0.06
CA ALA A 30 -0.63 3.49 0.59
C ALA A 30 -1.68 2.98 1.57
N PHE A 31 -1.98 1.68 1.45
CA PHE A 31 -2.88 0.98 2.34
C PHE A 31 -2.19 0.72 3.68
N ASP A 32 -2.74 1.29 4.73
CA ASP A 32 -2.37 1.00 6.11
C ASP A 32 -3.36 -0.01 6.68
N LEU A 33 -3.06 -1.29 6.44
CA LEU A 33 -3.90 -2.40 6.85
C LEU A 33 -3.21 -3.22 7.92
N ASP A 34 -3.99 -3.63 8.91
CA ASP A 34 -3.53 -4.55 9.93
C ASP A 34 -3.15 -5.91 9.33
N PHE A 35 -2.11 -6.49 9.91
CA PHE A 35 -1.64 -7.82 9.54
C PHE A 35 -2.74 -8.87 9.65
N GLU A 36 -3.51 -8.84 10.73
CA GLU A 36 -4.56 -9.84 11.00
C GLU A 36 -5.63 -9.84 9.89
N GLN A 37 -6.08 -8.66 9.47
CA GLN A 37 -7.04 -8.52 8.39
C GLN A 37 -6.47 -9.02 7.05
N THR A 38 -5.18 -8.73 6.81
CA THR A 38 -4.47 -9.18 5.61
C THR A 38 -4.30 -10.69 5.58
N ALA A 39 -3.98 -11.30 6.72
CA ALA A 39 -3.83 -12.75 6.89
C ALA A 39 -5.18 -13.48 6.74
N LEU A 40 -6.25 -12.99 7.37
CA LEU A 40 -7.60 -13.56 7.25
C LEU A 40 -8.12 -13.53 5.80
N ARG A 41 -7.88 -12.42 5.07
CA ARG A 41 -8.20 -12.31 3.64
C ARG A 41 -7.40 -13.29 2.77
N TYR A 42 -6.17 -13.62 3.17
CA TYR A 42 -5.37 -14.62 2.46
C TYR A 42 -5.88 -16.04 2.72
N GLU A 43 -6.09 -16.40 3.98
CA GLU A 43 -6.55 -17.73 4.39
C GLU A 43 -7.93 -18.08 3.78
N SER A 44 -8.82 -17.10 3.65
CA SER A 44 -10.14 -17.26 3.03
C SER A 44 -10.10 -17.39 1.50
N ARG A 45 -9.02 -16.98 0.81
CA ARG A 45 -8.82 -17.34 -0.60
C ARG A 45 -8.41 -18.82 -0.62
N ALA A 46 -9.24 -19.67 -1.22
CA ALA A 46 -9.12 -21.13 -1.35
C ALA A 46 -7.81 -21.69 -1.99
N ARG A 47 -6.75 -20.88 -2.06
CA ARG A 47 -5.41 -21.15 -2.56
C ARG A 47 -4.31 -20.79 -1.54
N ALA A 48 -4.58 -20.86 -0.23
CA ALA A 48 -3.55 -20.77 0.82
C ALA A 48 -2.66 -22.03 0.84
N LYS A 49 -1.98 -22.32 -0.28
CA LYS A 49 -1.14 -23.51 -0.46
C LYS A 49 0.36 -23.20 -0.50
N ASP A 50 0.73 -21.93 -0.61
CA ASP A 50 2.14 -21.57 -0.85
C ASP A 50 2.86 -21.06 0.41
N PHE A 51 2.15 -20.41 1.36
CA PHE A 51 2.73 -19.87 2.61
C PHE A 51 1.72 -19.91 3.74
N SER A 52 2.23 -19.93 4.98
CA SER A 52 1.45 -19.77 6.20
C SER A 52 1.31 -18.29 6.61
N SER A 53 0.37 -17.98 7.48
CA SER A 53 0.33 -16.67 8.14
C SER A 53 1.58 -16.40 8.99
N GLU A 54 2.29 -17.43 9.46
CA GLU A 54 3.57 -17.27 10.14
C GLU A 54 4.68 -16.76 9.19
N ASP A 55 4.74 -17.29 7.96
CA ASP A 55 5.66 -16.79 6.93
C ASP A 55 5.39 -15.32 6.58
N MET A 56 4.11 -14.96 6.48
CA MET A 56 3.69 -13.58 6.18
C MET A 56 4.11 -12.60 7.27
N ARG A 57 4.16 -13.03 8.53
CA ARG A 57 4.53 -12.18 9.67
C ARG A 57 5.96 -11.66 9.54
N GLY A 58 6.87 -12.44 8.95
CA GLY A 58 8.26 -12.02 8.70
C GLY A 58 8.39 -10.94 7.61
N TRP A 59 7.38 -10.79 6.75
CA TRP A 59 7.36 -9.78 5.68
C TRP A 59 6.59 -8.52 6.07
N TYR A 60 5.66 -8.64 7.02
CA TYR A 60 4.89 -7.51 7.50
C TYR A 60 5.73 -6.62 8.40
N HIS A 61 5.94 -5.38 7.96
CA HIS A 61 6.69 -4.37 8.70
C HIS A 61 5.81 -3.21 9.17
N GLY A 62 4.49 -3.36 9.07
CA GLY A 62 3.53 -2.31 9.41
C GLY A 62 3.61 -1.11 8.46
N TRP A 63 3.16 0.04 8.97
CA TRP A 63 3.23 1.32 8.27
C TRP A 63 4.69 1.73 8.02
N GLN A 64 5.04 1.93 6.75
CA GLN A 64 6.39 2.31 6.31
C GLN A 64 6.33 3.57 5.45
N PRO A 65 6.25 4.76 6.06
CA PRO A 65 6.08 6.00 5.32
C PRO A 65 7.31 6.31 4.46
N LEU A 66 7.07 6.86 3.28
CA LEU A 66 8.11 7.42 2.42
C LEU A 66 8.44 8.84 2.88
N ASP A 67 9.68 9.10 3.26
CA ASP A 67 10.15 10.39 3.80
C ASP A 67 10.31 11.50 2.74
N PHE A 68 10.26 11.14 1.47
CA PHE A 68 10.47 12.05 0.33
C PHE A 68 9.19 12.51 -0.36
N VAL A 69 8.01 12.06 0.07
CA VAL A 69 6.70 12.43 -0.50
C VAL A 69 5.65 12.59 0.61
N ALA A 70 4.61 13.37 0.34
CA ALA A 70 3.40 13.34 1.16
C ALA A 70 2.56 12.13 0.74
N GLU A 71 2.59 11.08 1.57
CA GLU A 71 1.81 9.87 1.34
C GLU A 71 0.49 9.93 2.09
N GLN A 72 -0.61 9.65 1.39
CA GLN A 72 -1.92 9.52 2.01
C GLN A 72 -2.18 8.06 2.40
N ARG A 73 -2.57 7.87 3.66
CA ARG A 73 -2.97 6.58 4.20
C ARG A 73 -4.39 6.26 3.78
N ILE A 74 -4.58 5.03 3.32
CA ILE A 74 -5.90 4.43 3.11
C ILE A 74 -6.10 3.34 4.15
N THR A 75 -7.14 3.43 4.96
CA THR A 75 -7.41 2.49 6.06
C THR A 75 -8.46 1.46 5.68
N ALA A 76 -8.72 0.51 6.58
CA ALA A 76 -9.69 -0.57 6.34
C ALA A 76 -11.16 -0.11 6.42
N GLU A 77 -11.39 1.05 7.04
CA GLU A 77 -12.72 1.65 7.23
C GLU A 77 -13.23 2.35 5.98
N GLU A 78 -12.33 2.74 5.07
CA GLU A 78 -12.68 3.42 3.83
C GLU A 78 -13.20 2.42 2.79
N SER A 79 -14.40 2.71 2.26
CA SER A 79 -14.96 1.99 1.13
C SER A 79 -14.22 2.31 -0.17
N PRO A 80 -14.27 1.42 -1.18
CA PRO A 80 -13.71 1.72 -2.50
C PRO A 80 -14.25 3.03 -3.11
N GLU A 81 -15.52 3.33 -2.91
CA GLU A 81 -16.18 4.54 -3.39
C GLU A 81 -15.62 5.81 -2.72
N GLU A 82 -15.37 5.75 -1.41
CA GLU A 82 -14.74 6.86 -0.65
C GLU A 82 -13.29 7.09 -1.11
N ILE A 83 -12.52 6.01 -1.29
CA ILE A 83 -11.13 6.08 -1.77
C ILE A 83 -11.08 6.73 -3.15
N VAL A 84 -11.92 6.27 -4.09
CA VAL A 84 -12.00 6.84 -5.45
C VAL A 84 -12.44 8.29 -5.39
N GLY A 85 -13.42 8.62 -4.56
CA GLY A 85 -13.87 9.99 -4.33
C GLY A 85 -12.74 10.90 -3.86
N CYS A 86 -11.91 10.44 -2.92
CA CYS A 86 -10.76 11.19 -2.44
C CYS A 86 -9.73 11.44 -3.56
N ILE A 87 -9.34 10.39 -4.27
CA ILE A 87 -8.36 10.49 -5.38
C ILE A 87 -8.86 11.48 -6.44
N LEU A 88 -10.14 11.42 -6.81
CA LEU A 88 -10.73 12.37 -7.77
C LEU A 88 -10.74 13.80 -7.24
N ALA A 89 -11.03 13.99 -5.95
CA ALA A 89 -10.99 15.30 -5.32
C ALA A 89 -9.56 15.88 -5.33
N ASP A 90 -8.55 15.07 -5.02
CA ASP A 90 -7.15 15.50 -5.03
C ASP A 90 -6.67 15.86 -6.43
N LEU A 91 -7.01 15.05 -7.44
CA LEU A 91 -6.75 15.37 -8.84
C LEU A 91 -7.42 16.67 -9.29
N SER A 92 -8.60 16.99 -8.76
CA SER A 92 -9.32 18.23 -9.09
C SER A 92 -8.73 19.49 -8.42
N ARG A 93 -8.02 19.34 -7.30
CA ARG A 93 -7.41 20.44 -6.54
C ARG A 93 -6.12 20.98 -7.16
N GLY A 94 -5.49 20.24 -8.09
CA GLY A 94 -4.32 20.70 -8.83
C GLY A 94 -3.13 19.75 -8.71
N ARG A 95 -1.90 20.29 -8.70
CA ARG A 95 -0.68 19.45 -8.61
C ARG A 95 -0.50 18.89 -7.20
N ALA A 96 0.00 17.66 -7.14
CA ALA A 96 0.51 16.98 -5.95
C ALA A 96 1.70 17.72 -5.32
#